data_AF-A0A2N9K896-F1
#
_entry.id   AF-A0A2N9K896-F1
#
_cell.length_a   1.000
_cell.length_b   1.000
_cell.length_c   1.000
_cell.angle_alpha   90.00
_cell.angle_beta   90.00
_cell.angle_gamma   90.00
#
_symmetry.space_group_name_H-M   'P 1'
#
loop_
_entity.id
_entity.type
_entity.pdbx_description
1 polymer ?
#
loop_
_entity_poly.entity_id
_entity_poly.type
_entity_poly.pdbx_seq_one_letter_code
_entity_poly.pdbx_strand_id
1 'polypeptide(L)' 'MAFNKQVADMIKEKVEKGETGFCLSQFNQIDVANTANALAEELNLVHTDIYPEVNAVVSVRSHKSL' A
#
# COMPACT_ATOMS: atom_id res chain seq x y z
N MET A 1 -6.11 13.49 8.70
CA MET A 1 -6.07 12.01 8.66
C MET A 1 -4.74 11.56 9.24
N ALA A 2 -4.72 10.62 10.18
CA ALA A 2 -3.50 10.23 10.88
C ALA A 2 -2.62 9.37 9.96
N PHE A 3 -1.37 9.81 9.75
CA PHE A 3 -0.36 9.07 9.02
C PHE A 3 0.24 8.01 9.94
N ASN A 4 0.06 6.71 9.63
CA ASN A 4 0.61 5.64 10.44
C ASN A 4 2.02 5.27 9.93
N LYS A 5 3.04 5.72 10.66
CA LYS A 5 4.46 5.51 10.28
C LYS A 5 4.82 4.03 10.11
N GLN A 6 4.31 3.14 10.96
CA GLN A 6 4.60 1.70 10.87
C GLN A 6 4.02 1.08 9.59
N VAL A 7 2.81 1.50 9.21
CA VAL A 7 2.18 1.08 7.94
C VAL A 7 3.00 1.59 6.76
N ALA A 8 3.43 2.86 6.81
CA ALA A 8 4.24 3.48 5.75
C ALA A 8 5.57 2.76 5.55
N ASP A 9 6.31 2.49 6.63
CA ASP A 9 7.60 1.81 6.57
C ASP A 9 7.45 0.41 5.96
N MET A 10 6.38 -0.32 6.30
CA MET A 10 6.14 -1.66 5.78
C MET A 10 5.68 -1.68 4.31
N ILE A 11 4.88 -0.68 3.88
CA ILE A 11 4.55 -0.48 2.46
C ILE A 11 5.83 -0.23 1.65
N LYS A 12 6.71 0.68 2.14
CA LYS A 12 7.98 1.00 1.48
C LYS A 12 8.88 -0.22 1.35
N GLU A 13 9.06 -0.99 2.42
CA GLU A 13 9.87 -2.21 2.40
C GLU A 13 9.37 -3.23 1.37
N LYS A 14 8.05 -3.43 1.27
CA LYS A 14 7.46 -4.35 0.29
C LYS A 14 7.63 -3.88 -1.15
N VAL A 15 7.44 -2.57 -1.38
CA VAL A 15 7.67 -1.95 -2.69
C VAL A 15 9.14 -2.06 -3.10
N GLU A 16 10.08 -1.79 -2.19
CA GLU A 16 11.53 -1.92 -2.43
C GLU A 16 11.95 -3.36 -2.75
N LYS A 17 11.27 -4.35 -2.16
CA LYS A 17 11.44 -5.77 -2.47
C LYS A 17 10.82 -6.19 -3.82
N GLY A 18 10.11 -5.29 -4.50
CA GLY A 18 9.41 -5.56 -5.75
C GLY A 18 8.13 -6.38 -5.57
N GLU A 19 7.58 -6.46 -4.34
CA GLU A 19 6.29 -7.11 -4.13
C GLU A 19 5.17 -6.28 -4.79
N THR A 20 4.25 -6.98 -5.47
CA THR A 20 3.09 -6.35 -6.11
C THR A 20 1.82 -7.02 -5.60
N GLY A 21 0.84 -6.22 -5.17
CA GLY A 21 -0.45 -6.73 -4.67
C GLY A 21 -0.32 -7.44 -3.32
N PHE A 22 -0.16 -6.66 -2.24
CA PHE A 22 -0.03 -7.21 -0.88
C PHE A 22 -1.05 -6.62 0.09
N CYS A 23 -1.33 -7.38 1.15
CA CYS A 23 -2.19 -6.95 2.26
C CYS A 23 -1.37 -6.83 3.54
N LEU A 24 -1.73 -5.86 4.39
CA LEU A 24 -1.18 -5.71 5.73
C LEU A 24 -2.29 -5.99 6.75
N SER A 25 -2.73 -7.26 6.80
CA SER A 25 -3.87 -7.71 7.61
C SER A 25 -3.66 -7.56 9.13
N GLN A 26 -2.41 -7.38 9.57
CA GLN A 26 -2.08 -7.08 10.97
C GLN A 26 -2.44 -5.65 11.38
N PHE A 27 -2.71 -4.75 10.42
CA PHE A 27 -3.06 -3.36 10.68
C PHE A 27 -4.55 -3.09 10.43
N ASN A 28 -5.01 -1.93 10.88
CA ASN A 28 -6.34 -1.44 10.54
C ASN A 28 -6.40 -1.12 9.04
N GLN A 29 -7.40 -1.66 8.34
CA GLN A 29 -7.49 -1.57 6.88
C GLN A 29 -7.79 -0.16 6.37
N ILE A 30 -8.45 0.67 7.18
CA ILE A 30 -8.66 2.11 6.89
C ILE A 30 -7.33 2.85 6.97
N ASP A 31 -6.49 2.54 7.96
CA ASP A 31 -5.16 3.15 8.10
C ASP A 31 -4.23 2.71 6.96
N VAL A 32 -4.31 1.44 6.55
CA VAL A 32 -3.57 0.90 5.39
C VAL A 32 -3.95 1.65 4.12
N ALA A 33 -5.24 1.77 3.82
CA ALA A 33 -5.71 2.46 2.63
C ALA A 33 -5.37 3.95 2.63
N ASN A 34 -5.57 4.64 3.76
CA ASN A 34 -5.22 6.06 3.89
C ASN A 34 -3.72 6.29 3.72
N THR A 35 -2.89 5.42 4.31
CA THR A 35 -1.42 5.54 4.22
C THR A 35 -0.92 5.20 2.82
N ALA A 36 -1.44 4.13 2.20
CA ALA A 36 -1.13 3.78 0.81
C ALA A 36 -1.56 4.89 -0.16
N ASN A 37 -2.75 5.47 0.01
CA ASN A 37 -3.20 6.60 -0.81
C ASN A 37 -2.30 7.84 -0.62
N ALA A 38 -1.83 8.11 0.59
CA ALA A 38 -0.89 9.20 0.85
C ALA A 38 0.49 8.98 0.19
N LEU A 39 0.92 7.71 0.06
CA LEU A 39 2.19 7.34 -0.56
C LEU A 39 2.08 7.05 -2.06
N ALA A 40 0.88 7.14 -2.65
CA ALA A 40 0.63 6.67 -4.01
C ALA A 40 1.46 7.42 -5.07
N GLU A 41 1.65 8.73 -4.91
CA GLU A 41 2.50 9.53 -5.81
C GLU A 41 3.99 9.25 -5.57
N GLU A 42 4.43 9.14 -4.31
CA GLU A 42 5.84 8.90 -3.95
C GLU A 42 6.33 7.53 -4.41
N LEU A 43 5.47 6.50 -4.30
CA LEU A 43 5.80 5.10 -4.55
C LEU A 43 5.18 4.55 -5.84
N ASN A 44 4.54 5.40 -6.65
CA ASN A 44 3.89 5.01 -7.91
C ASN A 44 2.87 3.86 -7.73
N LEU A 45 2.03 3.94 -6.69
CA LEU A 45 1.04 2.91 -6.34
C LEU A 45 -0.21 3.03 -7.24
N VAL A 46 -0.77 1.88 -7.64
CA VAL A 46 -1.98 1.79 -8.48
C VAL A 46 -3.19 1.56 -7.58
N HIS A 47 -3.64 2.58 -6.88
CA HIS A 47 -4.91 2.61 -6.14
C HIS A 47 -5.08 1.51 -5.07
N THR A 48 -5.38 1.93 -3.84
CA THR A 48 -5.66 1.00 -2.74
C THR A 48 -7.15 0.74 -2.65
N ASP A 49 -7.59 -0.45 -3.06
CA ASP A 49 -8.99 -0.88 -2.91
C ASP A 49 -9.18 -1.62 -1.58
N ILE A 50 -10.19 -1.21 -0.80
CA ILE A 50 -10.59 -1.89 0.43
C ILE A 50 -11.71 -2.88 0.09
N TYR A 51 -11.44 -4.18 0.20
CA TYR A 51 -12.48 -5.20 0.08
C TYR A 51 -12.94 -5.65 1.47
N PRO A 52 -14.26 -5.56 1.78
CA PRO A 52 -14.81 -5.97 3.08
C PRO A 52 -14.50 -7.42 3.46
N GLU A 53 -14.28 -8.27 2.47
CA GLU A 53 -14.02 -9.71 2.65
C GLU A 53 -12.53 -10.08 2.56
N VAL A 54 -11.65 -9.17 2.12
CA VAL A 54 -10.29 -9.55 1.66
C VAL A 54 -9.16 -8.67 2.21
N ASN A 55 -9.44 -7.64 3.02
CA ASN A 55 -8.49 -6.60 3.47
C ASN A 55 -8.14 -5.58 2.37
N ALA A 56 -7.49 -4.48 2.76
CA ALA A 56 -6.96 -3.48 1.82
C ALA A 56 -5.82 -4.11 1.02
N VAL A 57 -5.93 -4.04 -0.31
CA VAL A 57 -4.90 -4.54 -1.24
C VAL A 57 -4.11 -3.36 -1.77
N VAL A 58 -2.80 -3.34 -1.48
CA VAL A 58 -1.88 -2.35 -2.01
C VAL A 58 -1.31 -2.85 -3.33
N SER A 59 -1.76 -2.25 -4.43
CA SER A 59 -1.29 -2.56 -5.78
C SER A 59 -0.18 -1.59 -6.21
N VAL A 60 0.92 -2.11 -6.74
CA VAL A 60 2.11 -1.33 -7.15
C VAL A 60 2.24 -1.40 -8.67
N ARG A 61 2.50 -0.27 -9.32
CA ARG A 61 2.70 -0.22 -10.77
C ARG A 61 4.08 -0.79 -11.05
N SER A 62 4.15 -1.91 -11.77
CA SER A 62 5.44 -2.41 -12.24
C SER A 62 6.09 -1.32 -13.10
N HIS A 63 7.29 -0.87 -12.71
CA HIS A 63 8.15 -0.08 -13.58
C HIS A 63 8.56 -0.98 -14.76
N LYS A 64 7.69 -1.08 -15.78
CA LYS A 64 8.14 -1.45 -17.10
C LYS A 64 9.06 -0.32 -17.56
N SER A 65 10.37 -0.56 -17.51
CA SER A 65 11.29 0.13 -18.39
C SER A 65 10.77 -0.10 -19.82
N LEU A 66 10.21 0.95 -20.41
CA LEU A 66 10.01 1.05 -21.86
C LEU A 66 11.37 1.19 -22.54
#